data_AF-A0A2V9X3L7-F1
#
_entry.id   AF-A0A2V9X3L7-F1
#
_cell.length_a   1.000
_cell.length_b   1.000
_cell.length_c   1.000
_cell.angle_alpha   90.00
_cell.angle_beta   90.00
_cell.angle_gamma   90.00
#
_symmetry.space_group_name_H-M   'P 1'
#
loop_
_entity.id
_entity.type
_entity.pdbx_description
1 polymer ?
#
loop_
_entity_poly.entity_id
_entity_poly.type
_entity_poly.pdbx_seq_one_letter_code
_entity_poly.pdbx_strand_id
1 'polypeptide(L)'
;MRKRDGCGAVPDNGFRQIVQPGHTLCDVDGAWMGVWACGLPDGEPAVTFGKCVALALSLMILGQAYLVRRYVGTWLFPACLFGLFWFGFTFFPLAILFWVPVNPWATGFLFVCSVAFSMGSLAFDWKAAFAKNAVEGETAIYGSKFLNGAFYVFTLSALLFLILNLFVQGFSLRDFFFDLYASADAYANLVVAEDFKTNIFDQWSLIFTYLGAILGGLLFSCSPSKGRRWLIVVLSFLPPTVVALTQTVKGHLFLCLVFFYAGMLIHRISTGKLYLFERRHIRLLAGCGVVLIVIASVAFVSRGMQKVEDTEDLRELLLPHFASYSCAHLYAFSDWFAFANGMRSQLIYPHESAGYGFYTFMAPFQWLGNHRVAPSGIFDQYFFYGDLLTGNIYTMFRGLIQDFGMIGGVGFMVVAGFLLHWNFYRMLGDKWPAFTVAAFVFMLGYFYTSFVISLLIWNRIYVAFALLWVVLQINKRITQTEGRRLAMTMETAAQ
;
A
#
# COMPACT_ATOMS: atom_id res chain seq x y z
N MET A 1 -67.16 6.82 -13.12
CA MET A 1 -67.08 5.47 -13.75
C MET A 1 -66.08 5.58 -14.90
N ARG A 2 -64.97 4.87 -15.01
CA ARG A 2 -64.52 3.57 -14.51
C ARG A 2 -63.03 3.64 -14.15
N LYS A 3 -62.68 2.94 -13.06
CA LYS A 3 -61.33 2.54 -12.64
C LYS A 3 -60.66 1.67 -13.72
N ARG A 4 -59.33 1.78 -13.85
CA ARG A 4 -58.46 0.63 -14.16
C ARG A 4 -57.29 0.65 -13.20
N ASP A 5 -57.17 -0.49 -12.52
CA ASP A 5 -56.28 -0.78 -11.42
C ASP A 5 -54.92 -1.30 -11.92
N GLY A 6 -53.88 -0.98 -11.15
CA GLY A 6 -52.82 -1.89 -10.69
C GLY A 6 -52.03 -2.71 -11.71
N CYS A 7 -50.82 -2.24 -12.03
CA CYS A 7 -49.67 -3.14 -12.18
C CYS A 7 -48.65 -2.79 -11.09
N GLY A 8 -48.40 -3.73 -10.20
CA GLY A 8 -47.43 -3.61 -9.13
C GLY A 8 -46.01 -3.54 -9.71
N ALA A 9 -45.27 -2.51 -9.32
CA ALA A 9 -43.83 -2.46 -9.53
C ALA A 9 -43.16 -3.49 -8.61
N VAL A 10 -42.52 -4.49 -9.22
CA VAL A 10 -41.55 -5.36 -8.56
C VAL A 10 -40.29 -4.50 -8.32
N PRO A 11 -39.70 -4.47 -7.12
CA PRO A 11 -38.44 -3.79 -6.92
C PRO A 11 -37.35 -4.52 -7.71
N ASP A 12 -36.77 -3.79 -8.65
CA ASP A 12 -35.60 -4.17 -9.44
C ASP A 12 -34.40 -4.27 -8.48
N ASN A 13 -34.17 -5.47 -7.95
CA ASN A 13 -32.99 -5.77 -7.14
C ASN A 13 -31.77 -5.67 -8.04
N GLY A 14 -31.09 -4.53 -7.98
CA GLY A 14 -29.86 -4.22 -8.69
C GLY A 14 -28.73 -5.21 -8.39
N PHE A 15 -28.74 -6.32 -9.10
CA PHE A 15 -27.55 -7.05 -9.53
C PHE A 15 -27.57 -6.99 -11.05
N ARG A 16 -26.73 -6.12 -11.64
CA ARG A 16 -26.42 -6.22 -13.07
C ARG A 16 -25.96 -7.65 -13.32
N GLN A 17 -26.75 -8.37 -14.12
CA GLN A 17 -26.38 -9.68 -14.65
C GLN A 17 -24.97 -9.58 -15.23
N ILE A 18 -24.06 -10.31 -14.60
CA ILE A 18 -22.75 -10.62 -15.10
C ILE A 18 -22.96 -11.32 -16.45
N VAL A 19 -22.28 -10.80 -17.47
CA VAL A 19 -22.27 -11.30 -18.84
C VAL A 19 -22.10 -12.82 -18.84
N GLN A 20 -23.01 -13.54 -19.49
CA GLN A 20 -22.89 -14.98 -19.71
C GLN A 20 -21.62 -15.27 -20.54
N PRO A 21 -20.72 -16.17 -20.11
CA PRO A 21 -19.59 -16.58 -20.91
C PRO A 21 -20.07 -17.59 -21.95
N GLY A 22 -20.35 -17.09 -23.15
CA GLY A 22 -20.69 -17.95 -24.29
C GLY A 22 -20.30 -17.23 -25.56
N HIS A 23 -19.11 -17.52 -26.09
CA HIS A 23 -18.74 -17.62 -27.51
C HIS A 23 -17.22 -17.68 -27.61
N THR A 24 -16.68 -18.89 -27.75
CA THR A 24 -15.33 -19.14 -28.25
C THR A 24 -15.29 -18.77 -29.73
N LEU A 25 -14.77 -17.58 -30.04
CA LEU A 25 -14.36 -17.19 -31.39
C LEU A 25 -12.92 -17.67 -31.61
N CYS A 26 -12.79 -18.89 -32.17
CA CYS A 26 -11.62 -19.26 -32.96
C CYS A 26 -11.85 -18.72 -34.36
N ASP A 27 -11.08 -17.71 -34.77
CA ASP A 27 -10.62 -17.48 -36.15
C ASP A 27 -10.09 -16.05 -36.26
N VAL A 28 -8.78 -15.88 -36.02
CA VAL A 28 -8.02 -14.77 -36.59
C VAL A 28 -6.68 -15.33 -37.07
N ASP A 29 -6.60 -15.54 -38.38
CA ASP A 29 -5.37 -15.83 -39.11
C ASP A 29 -4.39 -14.67 -38.96
N GLY A 30 -3.32 -14.91 -38.20
CA GLY A 30 -2.20 -14.02 -38.00
C GLY A 30 -0.93 -14.83 -37.82
N ALA A 31 -0.51 -15.49 -38.90
CA ALA A 31 0.79 -16.14 -38.99
C ALA A 31 1.91 -15.12 -38.69
N TRP A 32 2.95 -15.60 -38.01
CA TRP A 32 4.27 -15.02 -37.72
C TRP A 32 4.57 -14.86 -36.22
N MET A 33 5.50 -15.71 -35.76
CA MET A 33 6.13 -15.84 -34.42
C MET A 33 5.47 -16.79 -33.39
N GLY A 34 5.48 -18.09 -33.69
CA GLY A 34 5.17 -19.14 -32.71
C GLY A 34 5.80 -20.49 -33.06
N VAL A 35 7.11 -20.68 -32.77
CA VAL A 35 7.81 -21.97 -32.99
C VAL A 35 8.35 -22.56 -31.68
N TRP A 36 7.86 -22.13 -30.51
CA TRP A 36 8.33 -22.69 -29.23
C TRP A 36 7.24 -23.23 -28.29
N ALA A 37 5.98 -23.40 -28.72
CA ALA A 37 4.93 -23.90 -27.82
C ALA A 37 3.77 -24.70 -28.46
N CYS A 38 3.96 -25.32 -29.64
CA CYS A 38 2.95 -26.21 -30.22
C CYS A 38 3.45 -27.65 -30.14
N GLY A 39 3.11 -28.37 -29.06
CA GLY A 39 3.41 -29.81 -28.99
C GLY A 39 3.39 -30.48 -27.62
N LEU A 40 3.08 -29.77 -26.53
CA LEU A 40 2.79 -30.44 -25.26
C LEU A 40 1.28 -30.58 -25.12
N PRO A 41 0.75 -31.77 -24.77
CA PRO A 41 -0.67 -31.94 -24.49
C PRO A 41 -1.08 -30.92 -23.42
N ASP A 42 -2.29 -30.37 -23.50
CA ASP A 42 -2.88 -29.38 -22.57
C ASP A 42 -3.08 -29.91 -21.13
N GLY A 43 -2.17 -30.75 -20.64
CA GLY A 43 -2.20 -31.39 -19.35
C GLY A 43 -1.50 -30.56 -18.28
N GLU A 44 -2.06 -30.66 -17.08
CA GLU A 44 -1.51 -30.32 -15.77
C GLU A 44 0.03 -30.13 -15.66
N PRO A 45 0.91 -30.99 -16.22
CA PRO A 45 2.36 -30.79 -16.19
C PRO A 45 2.87 -29.40 -16.62
N ALA A 46 2.25 -28.76 -17.62
CA ALA A 46 2.68 -27.44 -18.08
C ALA A 46 2.42 -26.34 -17.03
N VAL A 47 1.27 -26.40 -16.36
CA VAL A 47 0.89 -25.47 -15.29
C VAL A 47 1.79 -25.66 -14.07
N THR A 48 2.05 -26.91 -13.69
CA THR A 48 2.94 -27.25 -12.58
C THR A 48 4.37 -26.75 -12.85
N PHE A 49 4.89 -26.93 -14.07
CA PHE A 49 6.22 -26.44 -14.42
C PHE A 49 6.31 -24.91 -14.34
N GLY A 50 5.35 -24.18 -14.94
CA GLY A 50 5.31 -22.72 -14.89
C GLY A 50 5.27 -22.19 -13.44
N LYS A 51 4.54 -22.87 -12.56
CA LYS A 51 4.48 -22.58 -11.12
C LYS A 51 5.82 -22.79 -10.41
N CYS A 52 6.49 -23.91 -10.65
CA CYS A 52 7.79 -24.18 -10.08
C CYS A 52 8.82 -23.12 -10.49
N VAL A 53 8.81 -22.71 -11.77
CA VAL A 53 9.67 -21.63 -12.27
C VAL A 53 9.33 -20.30 -11.59
N ALA A 54 8.05 -19.93 -11.48
CA ALA A 54 7.63 -18.71 -10.78
C ALA A 54 8.04 -18.70 -9.30
N LEU A 55 7.90 -19.83 -8.60
CA LEU A 55 8.35 -19.98 -7.21
C LEU A 55 9.88 -19.84 -7.09
N ALA A 56 10.64 -20.43 -8.02
CA ALA A 56 12.08 -20.28 -8.06
C ALA A 56 12.48 -18.81 -8.27
N LEU A 57 11.83 -18.10 -9.19
CA LEU A 57 12.06 -16.66 -9.42
C LEU A 57 11.69 -15.81 -8.20
N SER A 58 10.61 -16.13 -7.50
CA SER A 58 10.26 -15.49 -6.23
C SER A 58 11.33 -15.72 -5.15
N LEU A 59 11.87 -16.94 -5.04
CA LEU A 59 13.00 -17.24 -4.17
C LEU A 59 14.27 -16.48 -4.59
N MET A 60 14.47 -16.22 -5.88
CA MET A 60 15.57 -15.37 -6.35
C MET A 60 15.41 -13.91 -5.94
N ILE A 61 14.19 -13.37 -5.81
CA ILE A 61 13.94 -12.04 -5.21
C ILE A 61 14.46 -12.02 -3.76
N LEU A 62 14.16 -13.06 -2.97
CA LEU A 62 14.70 -13.19 -1.62
C LEU A 62 16.23 -13.35 -1.61
N GLY A 63 16.77 -14.17 -2.51
CA GLY A 63 18.21 -14.35 -2.67
C GLY A 63 18.92 -13.04 -2.99
N GLN A 64 18.34 -12.23 -3.88
CA GLN A 64 18.81 -10.89 -4.22
C GLN A 64 18.82 -9.97 -2.99
N ALA A 65 17.71 -9.89 -2.25
CA ALA A 65 17.64 -9.10 -1.01
C ALA A 65 18.67 -9.57 0.03
N TYR A 66 18.89 -10.88 0.13
CA TYR A 66 19.90 -11.46 1.02
C TYR A 66 21.32 -11.08 0.61
N LEU A 67 21.65 -11.08 -0.68
CA LEU A 67 22.95 -10.66 -1.19
C LEU A 67 23.21 -9.18 -0.88
N VAL A 68 22.21 -8.31 -1.06
CA VAL A 68 22.32 -6.89 -0.68
C VAL A 68 22.51 -6.75 0.83
N ARG A 69 21.77 -7.51 1.64
CA ARG A 69 21.95 -7.54 3.09
C ARG A 69 23.36 -7.99 3.50
N ARG A 70 23.98 -8.91 2.76
CA ARG A 70 25.38 -9.31 2.99
C ARG A 70 26.37 -8.21 2.62
N TYR A 71 26.12 -7.49 1.53
CA TYR A 71 26.95 -6.37 1.09
C TYR A 71 26.88 -5.17 2.04
N VAL A 72 25.67 -4.78 2.44
CA VAL A 72 25.38 -3.58 3.24
C VAL A 72 25.48 -3.84 4.75
N GLY A 73 25.20 -5.07 5.19
CA GLY A 73 25.28 -5.49 6.60
C GLY A 73 23.94 -5.44 7.37
N THR A 74 22.85 -4.96 6.78
CA THR A 74 21.54 -4.87 7.44
C THR A 74 20.36 -5.20 6.52
N TRP A 75 19.27 -5.70 7.12
CA TRP A 75 17.97 -5.84 6.47
C TRP A 75 17.18 -4.52 6.41
N LEU A 76 17.53 -3.55 7.26
CA LEU A 76 16.89 -2.24 7.33
C LEU A 76 17.51 -1.31 6.29
N PHE A 77 17.35 -1.69 5.02
CA PHE A 77 17.94 -1.04 3.86
C PHE A 77 16.93 -1.04 2.69
N PRO A 78 16.80 0.04 1.90
CA PRO A 78 15.73 0.17 0.91
C PRO A 78 15.56 -1.05 -0.02
N ALA A 79 16.63 -1.51 -0.67
CA ALA A 79 16.58 -2.70 -1.52
C ALA A 79 16.19 -3.98 -0.78
N CYS A 80 16.67 -4.18 0.45
CA CYS A 80 16.31 -5.32 1.26
C CYS A 80 14.81 -5.31 1.62
N LEU A 81 14.28 -4.14 1.99
CA LEU A 81 12.87 -3.97 2.34
C LEU A 81 11.97 -4.17 1.12
N PHE A 82 12.35 -3.60 -0.03
CA PHE A 82 11.63 -3.78 -1.28
C PHE A 82 11.61 -5.25 -1.73
N GLY A 83 12.77 -5.93 -1.69
CA GLY A 83 12.89 -7.34 -2.04
C GLY A 83 12.14 -8.26 -1.08
N LEU A 84 12.22 -8.04 0.24
CA LEU A 84 11.43 -8.80 1.23
C LEU A 84 9.93 -8.62 1.03
N PHE A 85 9.50 -7.40 0.71
CA PHE A 85 8.11 -7.10 0.42
C PHE A 85 7.62 -7.88 -0.81
N TRP A 86 8.32 -7.75 -1.94
CA TRP A 86 7.94 -8.42 -3.18
C TRP A 86 8.13 -9.93 -3.13
N PHE A 87 9.08 -10.44 -2.35
CA PHE A 87 9.13 -11.87 -2.02
C PHE A 87 7.83 -12.31 -1.36
N GLY A 88 7.35 -11.62 -0.32
CA GLY A 88 6.08 -11.96 0.33
C GLY A 88 4.89 -11.92 -0.64
N PHE A 89 4.78 -10.87 -1.44
CA PHE A 89 3.69 -10.68 -2.41
C PHE A 89 3.81 -11.51 -3.69
N THR A 90 4.88 -12.30 -3.85
CA THR A 90 4.99 -13.29 -4.93
C THR A 90 4.94 -14.71 -4.39
N PHE A 91 5.76 -15.03 -3.38
CA PHE A 91 5.90 -16.38 -2.84
C PHE A 91 4.60 -16.90 -2.21
N PHE A 92 3.97 -16.13 -1.32
CA PHE A 92 2.78 -16.61 -0.62
C PHE A 92 1.59 -16.84 -1.56
N PRO A 93 1.23 -15.91 -2.48
CA PRO A 93 0.19 -16.18 -3.46
C PRO A 93 0.47 -17.42 -4.31
N LEU A 94 1.73 -17.62 -4.75
CA LEU A 94 2.13 -18.78 -5.56
C LEU A 94 2.06 -20.10 -4.78
N ALA A 95 2.46 -20.09 -3.52
CA ALA A 95 2.48 -21.28 -2.67
C ALA A 95 1.07 -21.68 -2.18
N ILE A 96 0.24 -20.69 -1.79
CA ILE A 96 -1.11 -20.93 -1.27
C ILE A 96 -2.06 -21.34 -2.40
N LEU A 97 -2.03 -20.63 -3.53
CA LEU A 97 -2.90 -20.88 -4.68
C LEU A 97 -2.14 -21.60 -5.80
N PHE A 98 -1.52 -22.73 -5.47
CA PHE A 98 -0.62 -23.45 -6.38
C PHE A 98 -1.30 -23.87 -7.69
N TRP A 99 -2.61 -24.17 -7.65
CA TRP A 99 -3.41 -24.62 -8.79
C TRP A 99 -3.85 -23.52 -9.76
N VAL A 100 -3.82 -22.23 -9.36
CA VAL A 100 -4.23 -21.12 -10.23
C VAL A 100 -3.10 -20.82 -11.22
N PRO A 101 -3.24 -20.93 -12.54
CA PRO A 101 -2.12 -20.79 -13.46
C PRO A 101 -1.46 -19.41 -13.39
N VAL A 102 -0.15 -19.39 -13.64
CA VAL A 102 0.65 -18.17 -13.64
C VAL A 102 1.65 -18.22 -14.79
N ASN A 103 1.89 -17.08 -15.43
CA ASN A 103 2.94 -16.87 -16.39
C ASN A 103 4.25 -16.59 -15.63
N PRO A 104 5.25 -17.49 -15.68
CA PRO A 104 6.51 -17.30 -14.95
C PRO A 104 7.28 -16.06 -15.40
N TRP A 105 7.09 -15.59 -16.65
CA TRP A 105 7.75 -14.39 -17.15
C TRP A 105 7.30 -13.12 -16.44
N ALA A 106 6.05 -13.07 -15.97
CA ALA A 106 5.59 -11.96 -15.15
C ALA A 106 6.36 -11.90 -13.83
N THR A 107 6.55 -13.04 -13.15
CA THR A 107 7.41 -13.11 -11.95
C THR A 107 8.88 -12.83 -12.27
N GLY A 108 9.35 -13.24 -13.44
CA GLY A 108 10.68 -12.91 -13.94
C GLY A 108 10.90 -11.41 -14.11
N PHE A 109 9.90 -10.70 -14.64
CA PHE A 109 9.91 -9.24 -14.75
C PHE A 109 9.97 -8.56 -13.37
N LEU A 110 9.21 -9.05 -12.39
CA LEU A 110 9.28 -8.56 -11.00
C LEU A 110 10.69 -8.75 -10.43
N PHE A 111 11.30 -9.92 -10.66
CA PHE A 111 12.68 -10.20 -10.24
C PHE A 111 13.68 -9.24 -10.90
N VAL A 112 13.60 -9.03 -12.21
CA VAL A 112 14.47 -8.07 -12.92
C VAL A 112 14.29 -6.66 -12.36
N CYS A 113 13.06 -6.22 -12.08
CA CYS A 113 12.79 -4.94 -11.44
C CYS A 113 13.40 -4.83 -10.04
N SER A 114 13.34 -5.89 -9.21
CA SER A 114 13.98 -5.92 -7.89
C SER A 114 15.51 -5.84 -7.97
N VAL A 115 16.12 -6.53 -8.94
CA VAL A 115 17.56 -6.42 -9.23
C VAL A 115 17.91 -5.00 -9.66
N ALA A 116 17.18 -4.45 -10.63
CA ALA A 116 17.38 -3.10 -11.15
C ALA A 116 17.28 -2.03 -10.05
N PHE A 117 16.26 -2.12 -9.20
CA PHE A 117 16.11 -1.27 -8.03
C PHE A 117 17.34 -1.31 -7.10
N SER A 118 17.91 -2.51 -6.94
CA SER A 118 19.02 -2.74 -6.03
C SER A 118 20.38 -2.32 -6.59
N MET A 119 20.51 -2.14 -7.90
CA MET A 119 21.76 -1.63 -8.52
C MET A 119 22.16 -0.25 -7.97
N GLY A 120 21.17 0.60 -7.64
CA GLY A 120 21.41 1.90 -7.01
C GLY A 120 22.15 1.81 -5.67
N SER A 121 22.14 0.65 -5.01
CA SER A 121 22.87 0.43 -3.77
C SER A 121 24.40 0.41 -3.96
N LEU A 122 24.91 0.14 -5.16
CA LEU A 122 26.35 0.00 -5.38
C LEU A 122 27.07 1.37 -5.41
N ALA A 123 26.34 2.47 -5.52
CA ALA A 123 26.90 3.80 -5.72
C ALA A 123 27.43 4.49 -4.44
N PHE A 124 27.30 3.88 -3.26
CA PHE A 124 27.58 4.54 -1.98
C PHE A 124 28.41 3.67 -1.03
N ASP A 125 29.23 4.32 -0.20
CA ASP A 125 29.97 3.66 0.89
C ASP A 125 29.10 3.53 2.14
N TRP A 126 28.42 2.38 2.25
CA TRP A 126 27.53 2.10 3.37
C TRP A 126 28.26 1.93 4.70
N LYS A 127 29.50 1.42 4.69
CA LYS A 127 30.23 1.19 5.93
C LYS A 127 30.55 2.52 6.60
N ALA A 128 31.02 3.49 5.83
CA ALA A 128 31.26 4.84 6.31
C ALA A 128 29.95 5.52 6.79
N ALA A 129 28.86 5.38 6.03
CA ALA A 129 27.57 5.97 6.39
C ALA A 129 27.01 5.43 7.72
N PHE A 130 27.03 4.11 7.92
CA PHE A 130 26.56 3.51 9.17
C PHE A 130 27.47 3.82 10.35
N ALA A 131 28.80 3.82 10.15
CA ALA A 131 29.75 4.20 11.19
C ALA A 131 29.53 5.65 11.64
N LYS A 132 29.34 6.57 10.70
CA LYS A 132 29.01 7.97 11.00
C LYS A 132 27.70 8.09 11.78
N ASN A 133 26.65 7.43 11.32
CA ASN A 133 25.35 7.42 12.01
C ASN A 133 25.45 6.82 13.42
N ALA A 134 26.31 5.82 13.66
CA ALA A 134 26.49 5.25 15.00
C ALA A 134 27.17 6.22 15.98
N VAL A 135 28.05 7.10 15.49
CA VAL A 135 28.76 8.10 16.32
C VAL A 135 27.89 9.34 16.55
N GLU A 136 27.22 9.82 15.50
CA GLU A 136 26.38 11.03 15.59
C GLU A 136 24.93 10.73 16.05
N GLY A 137 24.56 9.45 16.10
CA GLY A 137 23.23 8.95 16.37
C GLY A 137 22.86 8.92 17.85
N GLU A 138 22.56 10.08 18.41
CA GLU A 138 21.35 10.35 19.20
C GLU A 138 21.43 11.80 19.71
N THR A 139 20.46 12.61 19.31
CA THR A 139 19.99 13.74 20.12
C THR A 139 18.48 13.59 20.22
N ALA A 140 17.83 14.05 21.28
CA ALA A 140 16.44 13.76 21.60
C ALA A 140 15.39 14.42 20.66
N ILE A 141 15.58 14.36 19.33
CA ILE A 141 14.83 15.10 18.31
C ILE A 141 13.37 14.68 18.28
N TYR A 142 13.12 13.37 18.29
CA TYR A 142 11.80 12.82 17.98
C TYR A 142 10.86 12.77 19.21
N GLY A 143 11.39 13.00 20.42
CA GLY A 143 10.62 13.02 21.67
C GLY A 143 10.19 14.42 22.12
N SER A 144 10.34 15.45 21.29
CA SER A 144 10.12 16.84 21.68
C SER A 144 8.67 17.14 22.08
N LYS A 145 8.46 18.17 22.91
CA LYS A 145 7.11 18.67 23.25
C LYS A 145 6.34 19.13 22.01
N PHE A 146 7.04 19.71 21.04
CA PHE A 146 6.44 20.17 19.79
C PHE A 146 5.85 19.01 18.97
N LEU A 147 6.59 17.93 18.74
CA LEU A 147 6.07 16.78 17.99
C LEU A 147 4.90 16.11 18.70
N ASN A 148 4.91 16.09 20.03
CA ASN A 148 3.75 15.62 20.81
C ASN A 148 2.52 16.50 20.58
N GLY A 149 2.68 17.82 20.64
CA GLY A 149 1.59 18.75 20.33
C GLY A 149 1.06 18.56 18.90
N ALA A 150 1.96 18.49 17.91
CA ALA A 150 1.60 18.26 16.51
C ALA A 150 0.85 16.94 16.31
N PHE A 151 1.26 15.86 16.99
CA PHE A 151 0.59 14.57 16.95
C PHE A 151 -0.87 14.66 17.43
N TYR A 152 -1.12 15.30 18.57
CA TYR A 152 -2.48 15.49 19.07
C TYR A 152 -3.31 16.38 18.16
N VAL A 153 -2.73 17.48 17.66
CA VAL A 153 -3.41 18.40 16.72
C VAL A 153 -3.83 17.65 15.47
N PHE A 154 -2.92 16.94 14.79
CA PHE A 154 -3.29 16.20 13.57
C PHE A 154 -4.30 15.10 13.84
N THR A 155 -4.16 14.35 14.94
CA THR A 155 -5.10 13.27 15.25
C THR A 155 -6.51 13.81 15.54
N LEU A 156 -6.63 14.88 16.34
CA LEU A 156 -7.90 15.50 16.65
C LEU A 156 -8.52 16.18 15.42
N SER A 157 -7.71 16.83 14.60
CA SER A 157 -8.15 17.38 13.31
C SER A 157 -8.66 16.27 12.39
N ALA A 158 -7.96 15.14 12.29
CA ALA A 158 -8.41 14.00 11.48
C ALA A 158 -9.82 13.53 11.87
N LEU A 159 -10.08 13.38 13.18
CA LEU A 159 -11.39 13.00 13.70
C LEU A 159 -12.45 14.07 13.43
N LEU A 160 -12.12 15.35 13.65
CA LEU A 160 -13.03 16.46 13.37
C LEU A 160 -13.43 16.48 11.89
N PHE A 161 -12.47 16.41 10.97
CA PHE A 161 -12.73 16.42 9.54
C PHE A 161 -13.49 15.17 9.07
N LEU A 162 -13.25 14.02 9.72
CA LEU A 162 -14.02 12.80 9.47
C LEU A 162 -15.49 12.96 9.88
N ILE A 163 -15.76 13.56 11.04
CA ILE A 163 -17.12 13.86 11.50
C ILE A 163 -17.80 14.86 10.55
N LEU A 164 -17.10 15.91 10.13
CA LEU A 164 -17.63 16.88 9.16
C LEU A 164 -17.94 16.23 7.81
N ASN A 165 -17.08 15.31 7.34
CA ASN A 165 -17.33 14.53 6.13
C ASN A 165 -18.63 13.71 6.28
N LEU A 166 -18.82 13.00 7.39
CA LEU A 166 -20.04 12.23 7.64
C LEU A 166 -21.31 13.09 7.56
N PHE A 167 -21.29 14.30 8.14
CA PHE A 167 -22.41 15.23 8.03
C PHE A 167 -22.67 15.71 6.60
N VAL A 168 -21.61 15.97 5.81
CA VAL A 168 -21.76 16.35 4.40
C VAL A 168 -22.36 15.23 3.56
N GLN A 169 -22.07 13.98 3.89
CA GLN A 169 -22.67 12.81 3.24
C GLN A 169 -24.10 12.51 3.74
N GLY A 170 -24.61 13.26 4.73
CA GLY A 170 -25.97 13.12 5.24
C GLY A 170 -26.14 12.11 6.37
N PHE A 171 -25.06 11.59 6.95
CA PHE A 171 -25.13 10.67 8.09
C PHE A 171 -25.25 11.42 9.41
N SER A 172 -26.12 10.93 10.30
CA SER A 172 -26.17 11.43 11.68
C SER A 172 -25.14 10.70 12.57
N LEU A 173 -24.63 11.40 13.59
CA LEU A 173 -23.75 10.76 14.59
C LEU A 173 -24.46 9.64 15.35
N ARG A 174 -25.79 9.73 15.51
CA ARG A 174 -26.57 8.70 16.17
C ARG A 174 -26.50 7.40 15.37
N ASP A 175 -26.72 7.47 14.06
CA ASP A 175 -26.67 6.29 13.19
C ASP A 175 -25.28 5.68 13.20
N PHE A 176 -24.24 6.53 13.20
CA PHE A 176 -22.86 6.06 13.30
C PHE A 176 -22.56 5.25 14.58
N PHE A 177 -23.03 5.71 15.75
CA PHE A 177 -22.71 5.05 17.03
C PHE A 177 -23.64 3.89 17.37
N PHE A 178 -24.91 3.95 16.95
CA PHE A 178 -25.93 2.97 17.32
C PHE A 178 -26.28 1.99 16.19
N ASP A 179 -25.99 2.34 14.94
CA ASP A 179 -26.23 1.51 13.75
C ASP A 179 -25.05 1.59 12.76
N LEU A 180 -23.87 1.23 13.27
CA LEU A 180 -22.61 1.26 12.51
C LEU A 180 -22.71 0.44 11.21
N TYR A 181 -23.41 -0.69 11.25
CA TYR A 181 -23.55 -1.60 10.12
C TYR A 181 -24.43 -1.00 9.02
N ALA A 182 -25.62 -0.48 9.33
CA ALA A 182 -26.45 0.16 8.32
C ALA A 182 -25.79 1.42 7.76
N SER A 183 -25.10 2.17 8.61
CA SER A 183 -24.34 3.36 8.18
C SER A 183 -23.21 3.01 7.20
N ALA A 184 -22.45 1.94 7.49
CA ALA A 184 -21.36 1.49 6.62
C ALA A 184 -21.87 0.94 5.28
N ASP A 185 -22.98 0.20 5.29
CA ASP A 185 -23.61 -0.32 4.07
C ASP A 185 -24.17 0.83 3.21
N ALA A 186 -24.89 1.77 3.82
CA ALA A 186 -25.38 2.96 3.14
C ALA A 186 -24.25 3.81 2.55
N TYR A 187 -23.13 3.96 3.28
CA TYR A 187 -21.96 4.65 2.74
C TYR A 187 -21.35 3.90 1.55
N ALA A 188 -21.22 2.57 1.64
CA ALA A 188 -20.71 1.76 0.54
C ALA A 188 -21.62 1.86 -0.70
N ASN A 189 -22.93 1.91 -0.51
CA ASN A 189 -23.91 2.08 -1.57
C ASN A 189 -23.81 3.47 -2.24
N LEU A 190 -23.54 4.54 -1.49
CA LEU A 190 -23.27 5.87 -2.07
C LEU A 190 -22.03 5.88 -2.96
N VAL A 191 -20.98 5.16 -2.57
CA VAL A 191 -19.76 5.02 -3.37
C VAL A 191 -20.02 4.23 -4.65
N VAL A 192 -20.80 3.14 -4.56
CA VAL A 192 -21.13 2.28 -5.71
C VAL A 192 -22.10 2.97 -6.66
N ALA A 193 -23.03 3.78 -6.16
CA ALA A 193 -24.02 4.51 -6.95
C ALA A 193 -23.46 5.76 -7.65
N GLU A 194 -22.16 6.07 -7.49
CA GLU A 194 -21.51 7.30 -7.98
C GLU A 194 -22.09 8.63 -7.44
N ASP A 195 -23.01 8.56 -6.48
CA ASP A 195 -23.59 9.71 -5.76
C ASP A 195 -22.66 10.27 -4.67
N PHE A 196 -21.47 9.69 -4.51
CA PHE A 196 -20.49 10.10 -3.51
C PHE A 196 -19.94 11.49 -3.79
N LYS A 197 -20.24 12.44 -2.90
CA LYS A 197 -19.74 13.82 -3.00
C LYS A 197 -18.32 13.90 -2.45
N THR A 198 -17.32 13.86 -3.33
CA THR A 198 -15.94 14.16 -2.95
C THR A 198 -15.87 15.56 -2.37
N ASN A 199 -15.42 15.69 -1.12
CA ASN A 199 -15.36 16.98 -0.43
C ASN A 199 -14.00 17.20 0.23
N ILE A 200 -13.74 18.46 0.58
CA ILE A 200 -12.47 18.89 1.15
C ILE A 200 -12.20 18.28 2.53
N PHE A 201 -13.25 17.98 3.30
CA PHE A 201 -13.11 17.39 4.64
C PHE A 201 -12.60 15.96 4.57
N ASP A 202 -13.09 15.16 3.62
CA ASP A 202 -12.55 13.82 3.38
C ASP A 202 -11.05 13.86 3.06
N GLN A 203 -10.64 14.74 2.15
CA GLN A 203 -9.22 14.88 1.77
C GLN A 203 -8.32 15.24 2.96
N TRP A 204 -8.71 16.25 3.76
CA TRP A 204 -7.94 16.66 4.94
C TRP A 204 -7.95 15.61 6.04
N SER A 205 -9.08 14.90 6.24
CA SER A 205 -9.17 13.83 7.24
C SER A 205 -8.12 12.74 6.97
N LEU A 206 -7.94 12.34 5.70
CA LEU A 206 -6.97 11.31 5.32
C LEU A 206 -5.53 11.82 5.43
N ILE A 207 -5.26 13.06 5.03
CA ILE A 207 -3.93 13.69 5.17
C ILE A 207 -3.51 13.71 6.65
N PHE A 208 -4.38 14.20 7.53
CA PHE A 208 -4.10 14.28 8.95
C PHE A 208 -4.04 12.91 9.63
N THR A 209 -4.81 11.93 9.13
CA THR A 209 -4.70 10.55 9.58
C THR A 209 -3.31 9.98 9.29
N TYR A 210 -2.78 10.19 8.07
CA TYR A 210 -1.41 9.79 7.75
C TYR A 210 -0.38 10.47 8.67
N LEU A 211 -0.47 11.80 8.83
CA LEU A 211 0.45 12.54 9.69
C LEU A 211 0.39 12.08 11.16
N GLY A 212 -0.82 11.84 11.68
CA GLY A 212 -1.04 11.29 13.02
C GLY A 212 -0.35 9.94 13.20
N ALA A 213 -0.54 9.01 12.26
CA ALA A 213 0.11 7.70 12.30
C ALA A 213 1.66 7.80 12.24
N ILE A 214 2.20 8.64 11.35
CA ILE A 214 3.65 8.82 11.19
C ILE A 214 4.28 9.39 12.47
N LEU A 215 3.71 10.48 13.00
CA LEU A 215 4.20 11.11 14.23
C LEU A 215 4.02 10.18 15.43
N GLY A 216 2.92 9.43 15.49
CA GLY A 216 2.70 8.39 16.49
C GLY A 216 3.82 7.35 16.51
N GLY A 217 4.24 6.87 15.33
CA GLY A 217 5.36 5.94 15.20
C GLY A 217 6.69 6.49 15.73
N LEU A 218 7.00 7.76 15.42
CA LEU A 218 8.18 8.46 15.92
C LEU A 218 8.15 8.64 17.45
N LEU A 219 7.00 9.04 17.99
CA LEU A 219 6.81 9.29 19.43
C LEU A 219 6.73 8.01 20.27
N PHE A 220 6.18 6.93 19.70
CA PHE A 220 6.04 5.65 20.38
C PHE A 220 7.39 5.13 20.89
N SER A 221 8.42 5.24 20.03
CA SER A 221 9.75 4.73 20.32
C SER A 221 10.49 5.58 21.37
N CYS A 222 10.19 6.88 21.43
CA CYS A 222 10.78 7.81 22.40
C CYS A 222 10.05 7.84 23.77
N SER A 223 8.86 7.25 23.87
CA SER A 223 8.04 7.36 25.08
C SER A 223 8.50 6.38 26.17
N PRO A 224 8.80 6.82 27.40
CA PRO A 224 9.28 5.94 28.46
C PRO A 224 8.15 5.14 29.13
N SER A 225 6.96 5.74 29.28
CA SER A 225 5.85 5.12 30.01
C SER A 225 4.98 4.22 29.12
N LYS A 226 4.64 3.02 29.65
CA LYS A 226 3.77 2.06 28.96
C LYS A 226 2.39 2.64 28.63
N GLY A 227 1.80 3.41 29.57
CA GLY A 227 0.49 4.04 29.37
C GLY A 227 0.49 5.05 28.21
N ARG A 228 1.54 5.88 28.11
CA ARG A 228 1.67 6.85 27.00
C ARG A 228 1.87 6.16 25.67
N ARG A 229 2.64 5.07 25.62
CA ARG A 229 2.79 4.25 24.40
C ARG A 229 1.44 3.71 23.93
N TRP A 230 0.64 3.18 24.85
CA TRP A 230 -0.71 2.71 24.56
C TRP A 230 -1.62 3.83 24.04
N LEU A 231 -1.61 4.99 24.69
CA LEU A 231 -2.37 6.16 24.24
C LEU A 231 -1.98 6.58 22.81
N ILE A 232 -0.68 6.63 22.51
CA ILE A 232 -0.19 6.97 21.17
C ILE A 232 -0.69 5.97 20.13
N VAL A 233 -0.63 4.67 20.42
CA VAL A 233 -1.12 3.62 19.52
C VAL A 233 -2.63 3.78 19.29
N VAL A 234 -3.42 3.88 20.35
CA VAL A 234 -4.88 4.04 20.25
C VAL A 234 -5.23 5.26 19.41
N LEU A 235 -4.65 6.41 19.71
CA LEU A 235 -4.92 7.65 18.99
C LEU A 235 -4.45 7.60 17.53
N SER A 236 -3.30 6.98 17.24
CA SER A 236 -2.78 6.85 15.88
C SER A 236 -3.68 5.98 14.99
N PHE A 237 -4.29 4.95 15.57
CA PHE A 237 -5.12 3.99 14.82
C PHE A 237 -6.62 4.25 14.95
N LEU A 238 -7.06 5.18 15.80
CA LEU A 238 -8.47 5.53 15.94
C LEU A 238 -9.06 6.11 14.63
N PRO A 239 -8.53 7.20 14.03
CA PRO A 239 -9.06 7.72 12.77
C PRO A 239 -9.10 6.69 11.62
N PRO A 240 -8.02 5.94 11.31
CA PRO A 240 -8.06 5.02 10.18
C PRO A 240 -8.93 3.79 10.45
N THR A 241 -9.11 3.39 11.71
CA THR A 241 -10.07 2.32 12.05
C THR A 241 -11.50 2.79 11.83
N VAL A 242 -11.84 4.03 12.22
CA VAL A 242 -13.16 4.60 11.92
C VAL A 242 -13.39 4.63 10.41
N VAL A 243 -12.43 5.15 9.63
CA VAL A 243 -12.51 5.16 8.15
C VAL A 243 -12.68 3.75 7.59
N ALA A 244 -11.94 2.76 8.09
CA ALA A 244 -12.06 1.39 7.60
C ALA A 244 -13.42 0.76 7.90
N LEU A 245 -14.00 1.06 9.05
CA LEU A 245 -15.31 0.55 9.47
C LEU A 245 -16.46 1.25 8.74
N THR A 246 -16.38 2.56 8.51
CA THR A 246 -17.50 3.32 7.93
C THR A 246 -17.43 3.50 6.44
N GLN A 247 -16.24 3.76 5.90
CA GLN A 247 -16.08 4.01 4.47
C GLN A 247 -15.68 2.75 3.70
N THR A 248 -15.51 1.62 4.38
CA THR A 248 -15.04 0.33 3.81
C THR A 248 -13.65 0.39 3.15
N VAL A 249 -12.90 1.47 3.35
CA VAL A 249 -11.56 1.69 2.75
C VAL A 249 -10.47 1.03 3.62
N LYS A 250 -10.40 -0.31 3.57
CA LYS A 250 -9.47 -1.12 4.40
C LYS A 250 -7.99 -0.80 4.12
N GLY A 251 -7.65 -0.51 2.88
CA GLY A 251 -6.29 -0.19 2.46
C GLY A 251 -5.69 1.02 3.20
N HIS A 252 -6.54 1.96 3.64
CA HIS A 252 -6.11 3.13 4.39
C HIS A 252 -5.55 2.76 5.77
N LEU A 253 -6.20 1.83 6.48
CA LEU A 253 -5.73 1.33 7.78
C LEU A 253 -4.37 0.66 7.68
N PHE A 254 -4.20 -0.22 6.70
CA PHE A 254 -2.93 -0.91 6.47
C PHE A 254 -1.81 0.07 6.05
N LEU A 255 -2.11 1.09 5.24
CA LEU A 255 -1.14 2.12 4.90
C LEU A 255 -0.72 2.93 6.14
N CYS A 256 -1.65 3.27 7.03
CA CYS A 256 -1.34 3.92 8.30
C CYS A 256 -0.48 3.06 9.21
N LEU A 257 -0.69 1.74 9.22
CA LEU A 257 0.18 0.80 9.94
C LEU A 257 1.62 0.85 9.41
N VAL A 258 1.79 0.88 8.09
CA VAL A 258 3.12 0.98 7.45
C VAL A 258 3.77 2.32 7.78
N PHE A 259 3.02 3.42 7.74
CA PHE A 259 3.51 4.73 8.12
C PHE A 259 3.91 4.83 9.60
N PHE A 260 3.11 4.27 10.50
CA PHE A 260 3.45 4.17 11.92
C PHE A 260 4.72 3.34 12.12
N TYR A 261 4.82 2.18 11.45
CA TYR A 261 6.00 1.33 11.53
C TYR A 261 7.24 2.02 10.95
N ALA A 262 7.11 2.80 9.87
CA ALA A 262 8.19 3.59 9.31
C ALA A 262 8.75 4.61 10.31
N GLY A 263 7.88 5.30 11.05
CA GLY A 263 8.28 6.18 12.15
C GLY A 263 9.07 5.43 13.24
N MET A 264 8.64 4.22 13.61
CA MET A 264 9.39 3.39 14.55
C MET A 264 10.77 2.97 14.02
N LEU A 265 10.86 2.63 12.74
CA LEU A 265 12.11 2.24 12.10
C LEU A 265 13.11 3.40 12.03
N ILE A 266 12.65 4.63 11.80
CA ILE A 266 13.50 5.82 11.80
C ILE A 266 14.20 6.00 13.14
N HIS A 267 13.47 5.85 14.25
CA HIS A 267 14.07 5.91 15.59
C HIS A 267 15.12 4.81 15.80
N ARG A 268 14.90 3.61 15.27
CA ARG A 268 15.90 2.53 15.34
C ARG A 268 17.14 2.85 14.51
N ILE A 269 16.97 3.39 13.31
CA ILE A 269 18.09 3.82 12.47
C ILE A 269 18.88 4.91 13.18
N SER A 270 18.21 5.93 13.73
CA SER A 270 18.88 7.03 14.43
C SER A 270 19.60 6.62 15.71
N THR A 271 19.25 5.47 16.30
CA THR A 271 19.91 4.89 17.49
C THR A 271 20.95 3.83 17.14
N GLY A 272 21.25 3.63 15.85
CA GLY A 272 22.19 2.61 15.37
C GLY A 272 21.68 1.17 15.51
N LYS A 273 20.40 0.96 15.87
CA LYS A 273 19.77 -0.35 16.03
C LYS A 273 19.29 -0.88 14.68
N LEU A 274 20.21 -1.41 13.88
CA LEU A 274 19.97 -1.81 12.48
C LEU A 274 19.28 -3.18 12.31
N TYR A 275 18.55 -3.68 13.30
CA TYR A 275 17.77 -4.91 13.15
C TYR A 275 16.34 -4.59 12.70
N LEU A 276 15.85 -5.32 11.69
CA LEU A 276 14.49 -5.18 11.19
C LEU A 276 13.46 -5.74 12.18
N PHE A 277 13.68 -6.99 12.61
CA PHE A 277 12.81 -7.71 13.54
C PHE A 277 13.57 -8.15 14.79
N GLU A 278 12.94 -7.96 15.96
CA GLU A 278 13.31 -8.70 17.16
C GLU A 278 12.31 -9.83 17.35
N ARG A 279 12.74 -10.97 17.92
CA ARG A 279 11.84 -12.10 18.22
C ARG A 279 10.60 -11.69 19.02
N ARG A 280 10.74 -10.73 19.94
CA ARG A 280 9.61 -10.17 20.71
C ARG A 280 8.64 -9.40 19.82
N HIS A 281 9.17 -8.59 18.90
CA HIS A 281 8.36 -7.81 17.97
C HIS A 281 7.64 -8.69 16.95
N ILE A 282 8.20 -9.83 16.54
CA ILE A 282 7.50 -10.79 15.65
C ILE A 282 6.24 -11.32 16.35
N ARG A 283 6.32 -11.70 17.62
CA ARG A 283 5.14 -12.14 18.40
C ARG A 283 4.09 -11.04 18.52
N LEU A 284 4.51 -9.80 18.76
CA LEU A 284 3.60 -8.66 18.80
C LEU A 284 2.95 -8.40 17.44
N LEU A 285 3.74 -8.43 16.36
CA LEU A 285 3.26 -8.24 14.99
C LEU A 285 2.26 -9.34 14.60
N ALA A 286 2.50 -10.59 14.99
CA ALA A 286 1.55 -11.68 14.81
C ALA A 286 0.24 -11.42 15.56
N GLY A 287 0.31 -10.95 16.81
CA GLY A 287 -0.87 -10.55 17.58
C GLY A 287 -1.64 -9.39 16.93
N CYS A 288 -0.95 -8.34 16.47
CA CYS A 288 -1.55 -7.25 15.70
C CYS A 288 -2.16 -7.75 14.38
N GLY A 289 -1.52 -8.72 13.72
CA GLY A 289 -2.02 -9.36 12.51
C GLY A 289 -3.37 -10.05 12.74
N VAL A 290 -3.52 -10.78 13.85
CA VAL A 290 -4.80 -11.39 14.23
C VAL A 290 -5.88 -10.32 14.43
N VAL A 291 -5.57 -9.22 15.13
CA VAL A 291 -6.52 -8.11 15.33
C VAL A 291 -6.93 -7.49 13.99
N LEU A 292 -5.99 -7.28 13.07
CA LEU A 292 -6.27 -6.74 11.75
C LEU A 292 -7.11 -7.70 10.90
N ILE A 293 -6.87 -9.01 10.99
CA ILE A 293 -7.71 -10.01 10.34
C ILE A 293 -9.14 -9.92 10.86
N VAL A 294 -9.33 -9.82 12.19
CA VAL A 294 -10.67 -9.65 12.79
C VAL A 294 -11.34 -8.38 12.29
N ILE A 295 -10.65 -7.23 12.30
CA ILE A 295 -11.19 -5.96 11.77
C ILE A 295 -11.54 -6.10 10.29
N ALA A 296 -10.68 -6.73 9.48
CA ALA A 296 -10.91 -6.94 8.06
C ALA A 296 -12.12 -7.84 7.79
N SER A 297 -12.29 -8.91 8.58
CA SER A 297 -13.45 -9.81 8.55
C SER A 297 -14.74 -9.08 8.90
N VAL A 298 -14.75 -8.31 10.00
CA VAL A 298 -15.93 -7.48 10.37
C VAL A 298 -16.27 -6.51 9.25
N ALA A 299 -15.26 -5.86 8.65
CA ALA A 299 -15.44 -4.96 7.52
C ALA A 299 -15.80 -5.67 6.20
N PHE A 300 -15.66 -7.01 6.09
CA PHE A 300 -16.21 -7.77 4.97
C PHE A 300 -17.69 -8.05 5.23
N VAL A 301 -18.01 -8.57 6.42
CA VAL A 301 -19.39 -8.88 6.83
C VAL A 301 -20.30 -7.65 6.76
N SER A 302 -19.78 -6.48 7.13
CA SER A 302 -20.54 -5.22 7.11
C SER A 302 -21.05 -4.81 5.72
N ARG A 303 -20.56 -5.40 4.62
CA ARG A 303 -20.87 -5.00 3.25
C ARG A 303 -21.95 -5.88 2.59
N GLY A 304 -22.98 -6.24 3.34
CA GLY A 304 -24.15 -6.96 2.81
C GLY A 304 -24.17 -8.48 3.05
N MET A 305 -23.25 -9.04 3.85
CA MET A 305 -23.28 -10.47 4.23
C MET A 305 -24.21 -10.76 5.43
N GLN A 306 -25.05 -9.81 5.82
CA GLN A 306 -25.86 -9.89 7.03
C GLN A 306 -26.97 -10.95 6.96
N LYS A 307 -27.31 -11.42 5.76
CA LYS A 307 -28.37 -12.41 5.53
C LYS A 307 -27.90 -13.86 5.66
N VAL A 308 -26.61 -14.07 5.93
CA VAL A 308 -26.02 -15.41 6.05
C VAL A 308 -26.10 -15.85 7.51
N GLU A 309 -27.06 -16.71 7.82
CA GLU A 309 -27.27 -17.24 9.18
C GLU A 309 -26.36 -18.46 9.48
N ASP A 310 -25.89 -19.18 8.46
CA ASP A 310 -25.02 -20.35 8.62
C ASP A 310 -23.52 -19.98 8.65
N THR A 311 -22.81 -20.60 9.59
CA THR A 311 -21.35 -20.49 9.71
C THR A 311 -20.58 -21.11 8.54
N GLU A 312 -21.11 -22.15 7.89
CA GLU A 312 -20.45 -22.75 6.73
C GLU A 312 -20.51 -21.80 5.52
N ASP A 313 -21.68 -21.24 5.26
CA ASP A 313 -21.89 -20.22 4.22
C ASP A 313 -20.99 -18.98 4.44
N LEU A 314 -20.80 -18.55 5.69
CA LEU A 314 -19.91 -17.43 6.00
C LEU A 314 -18.45 -17.73 5.65
N ARG A 315 -17.99 -18.96 5.88
CA ARG A 315 -16.62 -19.38 5.52
C ARG A 315 -16.44 -19.43 4.02
N GLU A 316 -17.40 -20.01 3.31
CA GLU A 316 -17.40 -20.10 1.84
C GLU A 316 -17.38 -18.71 1.20
N LEU A 317 -17.95 -17.71 1.86
CA LEU A 317 -17.96 -16.34 1.35
C LEU A 317 -16.70 -15.53 1.74
N LEU A 318 -16.18 -15.68 2.96
CA LEU A 318 -15.00 -14.94 3.43
C LEU A 318 -13.70 -15.41 2.77
N LEU A 319 -13.54 -16.71 2.53
CA LEU A 319 -12.29 -17.25 1.98
C LEU A 319 -11.95 -16.70 0.58
N PRO A 320 -12.88 -16.68 -0.39
CA PRO A 320 -12.66 -16.03 -1.69
C PRO A 320 -12.34 -14.54 -1.58
N HIS A 321 -12.96 -13.82 -0.64
CA HIS A 321 -12.63 -12.40 -0.41
C HIS A 321 -11.20 -12.22 0.11
N PHE A 322 -10.76 -13.01 1.10
CA PHE A 322 -9.39 -12.96 1.57
C PHE A 322 -8.39 -13.36 0.49
N ALA A 323 -8.68 -14.44 -0.26
CA ALA A 323 -7.85 -14.89 -1.37
C ALA A 323 -7.73 -13.80 -2.44
N SER A 324 -8.85 -13.18 -2.81
CA SER A 324 -8.90 -12.11 -3.81
C SER A 324 -8.10 -10.89 -3.37
N TYR A 325 -8.28 -10.41 -2.13
CA TYR A 325 -7.59 -9.21 -1.64
C TYR A 325 -6.09 -9.42 -1.40
N SER A 326 -5.66 -10.64 -1.05
CA SER A 326 -4.27 -10.92 -0.71
C SER A 326 -3.44 -11.51 -1.86
N CYS A 327 -4.08 -12.17 -2.82
CA CYS A 327 -3.39 -12.98 -3.84
C CYS A 327 -3.76 -12.61 -5.29
N ALA A 328 -4.92 -12.00 -5.56
CA ALA A 328 -5.36 -11.78 -6.94
C ALA A 328 -4.42 -10.87 -7.73
N HIS A 329 -3.73 -9.92 -7.08
CA HIS A 329 -2.82 -8.97 -7.73
C HIS A 329 -1.78 -9.67 -8.62
N LEU A 330 -1.20 -10.78 -8.14
CA LEU A 330 -0.17 -11.51 -8.88
C LEU A 330 -0.73 -12.24 -10.10
N TYR A 331 -1.87 -12.92 -9.92
CA TYR A 331 -2.53 -13.71 -10.98
C TYR A 331 -3.10 -12.81 -12.07
N ALA A 332 -3.79 -11.75 -11.65
CA ALA A 332 -4.31 -10.72 -12.54
C ALA A 332 -3.18 -10.04 -13.33
N PHE A 333 -2.08 -9.66 -12.66
CA PHE A 333 -0.92 -9.09 -13.35
C PHE A 333 -0.29 -10.07 -14.32
N SER A 334 -0.15 -11.33 -13.92
CA SER A 334 0.44 -12.38 -14.73
C SER A 334 -0.35 -12.63 -16.02
N ASP A 335 -1.68 -12.73 -15.92
CA ASP A 335 -2.54 -12.94 -17.07
C ASP A 335 -2.51 -11.74 -18.03
N TRP A 336 -2.64 -10.55 -17.47
CA TRP A 336 -2.49 -9.30 -18.23
C TRP A 336 -1.11 -9.17 -18.89
N PHE A 337 -0.04 -9.53 -18.19
CA PHE A 337 1.31 -9.49 -18.72
C PHE A 337 1.48 -10.50 -19.86
N ALA A 338 0.83 -11.67 -19.79
CA ALA A 338 0.81 -12.63 -20.88
C ALA A 338 0.17 -12.00 -22.13
N PHE A 339 -1.03 -11.44 -21.97
CA PHE A 339 -1.76 -10.76 -23.03
C PHE A 339 -0.95 -9.61 -23.66
N ALA A 340 -0.39 -8.73 -22.83
CA ALA A 340 0.37 -7.56 -23.28
C ALA A 340 1.62 -7.91 -24.11
N ASN A 341 2.11 -9.15 -23.99
CA ASN A 341 3.26 -9.67 -24.73
C ASN A 341 2.88 -10.63 -25.88
N GLY A 342 1.59 -10.73 -26.22
CA GLY A 342 1.11 -11.65 -27.26
C GLY A 342 1.23 -13.14 -26.88
N MET A 343 1.36 -13.44 -25.58
CA MET A 343 1.31 -14.82 -25.07
C MET A 343 -0.15 -15.21 -24.77
N ARG A 344 -0.41 -16.51 -24.61
CA ARG A 344 -1.72 -17.03 -24.20
C ARG A 344 -2.11 -16.48 -22.83
N SER A 345 -3.22 -15.74 -22.78
CA SER A 345 -3.91 -15.30 -21.56
C SER A 345 -5.25 -16.02 -21.40
N GLN A 346 -5.79 -16.03 -20.19
CA GLN A 346 -7.12 -16.54 -19.88
C GLN A 346 -8.19 -15.55 -20.32
N LEU A 347 -7.93 -14.25 -20.14
CA LEU A 347 -8.83 -13.19 -20.53
C LEU A 347 -8.26 -12.41 -21.71
N ILE A 348 -9.17 -11.87 -22.53
CA ILE A 348 -8.82 -10.91 -23.57
C ILE A 348 -8.99 -9.53 -22.96
N TYR A 349 -7.91 -8.76 -22.94
CA TYR A 349 -7.94 -7.39 -22.43
C TYR A 349 -8.07 -6.40 -23.59
N PRO A 350 -8.70 -5.23 -23.38
CA PRO A 350 -8.70 -4.19 -24.40
C PRO A 350 -7.27 -3.65 -24.59
N HIS A 351 -6.92 -3.32 -25.83
CA HIS A 351 -5.67 -2.60 -26.10
C HIS A 351 -5.77 -1.18 -25.55
N GLU A 352 -4.83 -0.83 -24.67
CA GLU A 352 -4.77 0.49 -24.06
C GLU A 352 -3.71 1.37 -24.74
N SER A 353 -4.00 2.66 -24.86
CA SER A 353 -3.02 3.64 -25.30
C SER A 353 -1.92 3.82 -24.26
N ALA A 354 -0.70 4.14 -24.70
CA ALA A 354 0.40 4.48 -23.81
C ALA A 354 0.01 5.58 -22.80
N GLY A 355 0.33 5.33 -21.52
CA GLY A 355 0.00 6.22 -20.41
C GLY A 355 0.94 7.43 -20.30
N TYR A 356 2.16 7.32 -20.82
CA TYR A 356 3.21 8.35 -20.81
C TYR A 356 3.51 8.95 -19.42
N GLY A 357 3.38 8.15 -18.35
CA GLY A 357 3.66 8.54 -16.97
C GLY A 357 2.41 8.80 -16.13
N PHE A 358 1.21 8.77 -16.74
CA PHE A 358 -0.05 9.02 -16.04
C PHE A 358 -0.36 7.97 -14.96
N TYR A 359 -0.14 6.68 -15.22
CA TYR A 359 -0.46 5.63 -14.25
C TYR A 359 0.55 5.56 -13.09
N THR A 360 1.72 6.15 -13.26
CA THR A 360 2.78 6.25 -12.25
C THR A 360 2.66 7.54 -11.45
N PHE A 361 2.36 8.67 -12.10
CA PHE A 361 2.37 10.04 -11.56
C PHE A 361 1.06 10.81 -11.83
N MET A 362 -0.09 10.15 -11.69
CA MET A 362 -1.41 10.72 -12.03
C MET A 362 -1.62 12.15 -11.48
N ALA A 363 -1.35 12.35 -10.19
CA ALA A 363 -1.50 13.62 -9.50
C ALA A 363 -0.71 14.78 -10.17
N PRO A 364 0.63 14.69 -10.34
CA PRO A 364 1.38 15.68 -11.11
C PRO A 364 0.86 15.93 -12.52
N PHE A 365 0.48 14.88 -13.26
CA PHE A 365 -0.03 15.04 -14.61
C PHE A 365 -1.38 15.78 -14.64
N GLN A 366 -2.26 15.51 -13.67
CA GLN A 366 -3.52 16.24 -13.51
C GLN A 366 -3.28 17.72 -13.19
N TRP A 367 -2.27 18.05 -12.38
CA TRP A 367 -1.89 19.45 -12.10
C TRP A 367 -1.37 20.16 -13.35
N LEU A 368 -0.73 19.44 -14.26
CA LEU A 368 -0.23 19.96 -15.54
C LEU A 368 -1.32 20.00 -16.64
N GLY A 369 -2.59 19.76 -16.29
CA GLY A 369 -3.72 19.86 -17.22
C GLY A 369 -4.07 18.56 -17.96
N ASN A 370 -3.54 17.40 -17.54
CA ASN A 370 -4.00 16.13 -18.07
C ASN A 370 -5.37 15.77 -17.45
N HIS A 371 -6.43 15.85 -18.24
CA HIS A 371 -7.80 15.59 -17.81
C HIS A 371 -8.28 14.15 -18.05
N ARG A 372 -7.37 13.19 -18.27
CA ARG A 372 -7.76 11.77 -18.31
C ARG A 372 -8.42 11.39 -16.98
N VAL A 373 -9.63 10.86 -17.07
CA VAL A 373 -10.37 10.35 -15.92
C VAL A 373 -9.96 8.90 -15.73
N ALA A 374 -9.33 8.60 -14.59
CA ALA A 374 -9.10 7.23 -14.19
C ALA A 374 -10.42 6.66 -13.65
N PRO A 375 -10.75 5.41 -13.95
CA PRO A 375 -11.91 4.76 -13.37
C PRO A 375 -11.77 4.58 -11.85
N SER A 376 -12.86 4.22 -11.18
CA SER A 376 -12.91 4.05 -9.72
C SER A 376 -11.89 3.03 -9.16
N GLY A 377 -11.41 2.09 -10.00
CA GLY A 377 -10.35 1.13 -9.69
C GLY A 377 -8.96 1.41 -10.30
N ILE A 378 -8.74 2.60 -10.89
CA ILE A 378 -7.61 3.00 -11.77
C ILE A 378 -7.51 2.17 -13.07
N PHE A 379 -7.83 0.89 -12.99
CA PHE A 379 -8.03 -0.01 -14.09
C PHE A 379 -9.44 -0.60 -14.03
N ASP A 380 -10.16 -0.55 -15.14
CA ASP A 380 -11.53 -1.11 -15.26
C ASP A 380 -11.55 -2.63 -15.43
N GLN A 381 -10.39 -3.24 -15.69
CA GLN A 381 -10.33 -4.66 -15.99
C GLN A 381 -10.22 -5.50 -14.73
N TYR A 382 -11.11 -6.48 -14.65
CA TYR A 382 -11.16 -7.47 -13.60
C TYR A 382 -10.64 -8.81 -14.11
N PHE A 383 -9.85 -9.46 -13.27
CA PHE A 383 -9.46 -10.85 -13.44
C PHE A 383 -10.41 -11.73 -12.63
N PHE A 384 -10.86 -12.81 -13.25
CA PHE A 384 -11.75 -13.80 -12.66
C PHE A 384 -11.15 -15.19 -12.86
N TYR A 385 -11.14 -16.00 -11.81
CA TYR A 385 -10.75 -17.41 -11.89
C TYR A 385 -11.68 -18.26 -11.02
N GLY A 386 -12.67 -18.88 -11.67
CA GLY A 386 -13.79 -19.54 -11.01
C GLY A 386 -14.49 -18.61 -10.01
N ASP A 387 -15.01 -19.18 -8.93
CA ASP A 387 -15.62 -18.42 -7.82
C ASP A 387 -14.60 -18.00 -6.75
N LEU A 388 -13.32 -18.34 -6.95
CA LEU A 388 -12.29 -18.17 -5.93
C LEU A 388 -11.63 -16.78 -5.98
N LEU A 389 -11.32 -16.29 -7.18
CA LEU A 389 -10.59 -15.03 -7.36
C LEU A 389 -11.41 -14.06 -8.21
N THR A 390 -11.62 -12.87 -7.66
CA THR A 390 -12.15 -11.72 -8.37
C THR A 390 -11.41 -10.48 -7.91
N GLY A 391 -10.72 -9.78 -8.81
CA GLY A 391 -10.05 -8.53 -8.47
C GLY A 391 -9.49 -7.82 -9.69
N ASN A 392 -9.32 -6.51 -9.59
CA ASN A 392 -8.69 -5.76 -10.66
C ASN A 392 -7.21 -6.15 -10.78
N ILE A 393 -6.63 -5.84 -11.92
CA ILE A 393 -5.20 -6.05 -12.16
C ILE A 393 -4.41 -4.95 -11.45
N TYR A 394 -4.18 -5.18 -10.17
CA TYR A 394 -3.50 -4.27 -9.29
C TYR A 394 -2.00 -4.58 -9.27
N THR A 395 -1.19 -3.64 -9.74
CA THR A 395 0.24 -3.53 -9.41
C THR A 395 0.83 -2.24 -10.00
N MET A 396 1.81 -1.64 -9.32
CA MET A 396 2.59 -0.54 -9.89
C MET A 396 3.32 -0.95 -11.18
N PHE A 397 3.67 -2.23 -11.35
CA PHE A 397 4.44 -2.70 -12.50
C PHE A 397 3.63 -2.66 -13.80
N ARG A 398 2.32 -2.87 -13.72
CA ARG A 398 1.41 -2.62 -14.84
C ARG A 398 1.48 -1.16 -15.26
N GLY A 399 1.35 -0.24 -14.31
CA GLY A 399 1.44 1.20 -14.58
C GLY A 399 2.79 1.57 -15.20
N LEU A 400 3.90 1.02 -14.70
CA LEU A 400 5.23 1.23 -15.29
C LEU A 400 5.33 0.73 -16.74
N ILE A 401 4.79 -0.45 -17.04
CA ILE A 401 4.80 -1.00 -18.40
C ILE A 401 3.93 -0.15 -19.33
N GLN A 402 2.77 0.31 -18.88
CA GLN A 402 1.87 1.15 -19.68
C GLN A 402 2.42 2.55 -19.92
N ASP A 403 3.16 3.08 -18.95
CA ASP A 403 3.75 4.42 -19.03
C ASP A 403 5.05 4.46 -19.82
N PHE A 404 5.92 3.45 -19.64
CA PHE A 404 7.30 3.47 -20.12
C PHE A 404 7.70 2.25 -20.96
N GLY A 405 6.80 1.28 -21.15
CA GLY A 405 7.13 -0.04 -21.69
C GLY A 405 7.92 -0.91 -20.70
N MET A 406 8.21 -2.15 -21.06
CA MET A 406 8.97 -3.06 -20.18
C MET A 406 10.39 -2.54 -19.90
N ILE A 407 11.11 -2.13 -20.95
CA ILE A 407 12.49 -1.63 -20.82
C ILE A 407 12.52 -0.32 -20.03
N GLY A 408 11.63 0.62 -20.36
CA GLY A 408 11.53 1.89 -19.65
C GLY A 408 11.08 1.70 -18.20
N GLY A 409 10.22 0.72 -17.91
CA GLY A 409 9.84 0.34 -16.54
C GLY A 409 11.03 -0.17 -15.72
N VAL A 410 11.90 -1.01 -16.30
CA VAL A 410 13.16 -1.43 -15.66
C VAL A 410 14.09 -0.23 -15.46
N GLY A 411 14.24 0.63 -16.46
CA GLY A 411 15.02 1.87 -16.35
C GLY A 411 14.51 2.80 -15.24
N PHE A 412 13.18 2.93 -15.10
CA PHE A 412 12.55 3.65 -14.01
C PHE A 412 12.92 3.04 -12.65
N MET A 413 12.93 1.72 -12.52
CA MET A 413 13.32 1.04 -11.27
C MET A 413 14.78 1.29 -10.91
N VAL A 414 15.70 1.38 -11.89
CA VAL A 414 17.09 1.78 -11.63
C VAL A 414 17.15 3.20 -11.06
N VAL A 415 16.46 4.16 -11.69
CA VAL A 415 16.44 5.56 -11.25
C VAL A 415 15.81 5.70 -9.87
N ALA A 416 14.63 5.10 -9.66
CA ALA A 416 13.94 5.11 -8.38
C ALA A 416 14.80 4.45 -7.28
N GLY A 417 15.44 3.33 -7.60
CA GLY A 417 16.42 2.66 -6.76
C GLY A 417 17.54 3.61 -6.36
N PHE A 418 18.23 4.23 -7.32
CA PHE A 418 19.31 5.18 -7.05
C PHE A 418 18.86 6.34 -6.14
N LEU A 419 17.72 6.98 -6.45
CA LEU A 419 17.21 8.12 -5.68
C LEU A 419 16.87 7.75 -4.23
N LEU A 420 16.26 6.58 -4.01
CA LEU A 420 15.90 6.12 -2.67
C LEU A 420 17.12 5.67 -1.86
N HIS A 421 18.11 5.05 -2.50
CA HIS A 421 19.39 4.73 -1.86
C HIS A 421 20.18 6.01 -1.52
N TRP A 422 20.20 7.00 -2.42
CA TRP A 422 20.80 8.31 -2.14
C TRP A 422 20.13 9.00 -0.95
N ASN A 423 18.80 9.00 -0.93
CA ASN A 423 18.03 9.57 0.17
C ASN A 423 18.37 8.90 1.51
N PHE A 424 18.43 7.57 1.52
CA PHE A 424 18.80 6.79 2.69
C PHE A 424 20.25 7.05 3.14
N TYR A 425 21.19 7.14 2.19
CA TYR A 425 22.58 7.51 2.46
C TYR A 425 22.68 8.88 3.14
N ARG A 426 21.96 9.88 2.61
CA ARG A 426 21.91 11.22 3.22
C ARG A 426 21.24 11.22 4.59
N MET A 427 20.22 10.38 4.81
CA MET A 427 19.60 10.21 6.13
C MET A 427 20.58 9.70 7.18
N LEU A 428 21.46 8.76 6.82
CA LEU A 428 22.51 8.25 7.72
C LEU A 428 23.64 9.27 7.95
N GLY A 429 23.94 10.09 6.94
CA GLY A 429 25.06 11.01 6.98
C GLY A 429 24.79 12.36 7.66
N ASP A 430 23.52 12.75 7.79
CA ASP A 430 23.13 14.08 8.28
C ASP A 430 22.57 14.00 9.71
N LYS A 431 23.11 14.80 10.63
CA LYS A 431 22.69 14.83 12.05
C LYS A 431 21.20 15.16 12.28
N TRP A 432 20.56 15.91 11.37
CA TRP A 432 19.15 16.35 11.51
C TRP A 432 18.41 16.30 10.16
N PRO A 433 18.09 15.09 9.66
CA PRO A 433 17.78 14.88 8.26
C PRO A 433 16.27 14.93 7.98
N ALA A 434 15.62 16.07 8.24
CA ALA A 434 14.16 16.20 8.19
C ALA A 434 13.52 15.78 6.85
N PHE A 435 14.11 16.17 5.72
CA PHE A 435 13.60 15.83 4.39
C PHE A 435 13.73 14.33 4.09
N THR A 436 14.90 13.74 4.36
CA THR A 436 15.14 12.33 4.04
C THR A 436 14.40 11.40 4.99
N VAL A 437 14.16 11.83 6.24
CA VAL A 437 13.24 11.15 7.17
C VAL A 437 11.82 11.10 6.58
N ALA A 438 11.29 12.23 6.12
CA ALA A 438 9.98 12.24 5.48
C ALA A 438 9.97 11.34 4.24
N ALA A 439 11.00 11.42 3.39
CA ALA A 439 11.09 10.60 2.18
C ALA A 439 11.18 9.10 2.49
N PHE A 440 11.91 8.69 3.54
CA PHE A 440 11.98 7.31 3.99
C PHE A 440 10.62 6.77 4.45
N VAL A 441 9.82 7.58 5.16
CA VAL A 441 8.45 7.20 5.55
C VAL A 441 7.60 6.89 4.33
N PHE A 442 7.58 7.81 3.37
CA PHE A 442 6.78 7.66 2.15
C PHE A 442 7.34 6.60 1.20
N MET A 443 8.64 6.32 1.25
CA MET A 443 9.26 5.17 0.58
C MET A 443 8.67 3.85 1.07
N LEU A 444 8.50 3.65 2.39
CA LEU A 444 7.86 2.43 2.90
C LEU A 444 6.38 2.35 2.52
N GLY A 445 5.68 3.50 2.51
CA GLY A 445 4.35 3.57 1.93
C GLY A 445 4.33 3.16 0.46
N TYR A 446 5.31 3.60 -0.32
CA TYR A 446 5.43 3.28 -1.75
C TYR A 446 5.69 1.79 -1.99
N PHE A 447 6.57 1.19 -1.18
CA PHE A 447 6.78 -0.25 -1.21
C PHE A 447 5.49 -0.98 -0.86
N TYR A 448 4.81 -0.57 0.21
CA TYR A 448 3.55 -1.19 0.61
C TYR A 448 2.47 -1.09 -0.47
N THR A 449 2.27 0.06 -1.10
CA THR A 449 1.21 0.17 -2.09
C THR A 449 1.59 -0.42 -3.44
N SER A 450 2.86 -0.78 -3.68
CA SER A 450 3.35 -1.26 -4.98
C SER A 450 2.64 -2.50 -5.52
N PHE A 451 2.14 -3.40 -4.67
CA PHE A 451 1.32 -4.53 -5.12
C PHE A 451 -0.07 -4.09 -5.58
N VAL A 452 -0.53 -2.91 -5.18
CA VAL A 452 -1.80 -2.32 -5.62
C VAL A 452 -1.57 -1.38 -6.80
N ILE A 453 -0.84 -0.30 -6.57
CA ILE A 453 -0.52 0.75 -7.53
C ILE A 453 0.58 1.69 -7.00
N SER A 454 1.13 2.54 -7.85
CA SER A 454 2.02 3.63 -7.44
C SER A 454 1.36 4.53 -6.40
N LEU A 455 2.03 4.76 -5.26
CA LEU A 455 1.60 5.72 -4.23
C LEU A 455 1.48 7.15 -4.79
N LEU A 456 2.25 7.45 -5.85
CA LEU A 456 2.43 8.78 -6.42
C LEU A 456 1.27 9.24 -7.29
N ILE A 457 0.23 8.42 -7.46
CA ILE A 457 -1.00 8.79 -8.16
C ILE A 457 -1.89 9.72 -7.31
N TRP A 458 -1.74 9.71 -5.98
CA TRP A 458 -2.67 10.39 -5.08
C TRP A 458 -2.17 11.77 -4.63
N ASN A 459 -2.93 12.83 -4.92
CA ASN A 459 -2.63 14.21 -4.50
C ASN A 459 -2.34 14.35 -3.00
N ARG A 460 -3.14 13.66 -2.17
CA ARG A 460 -3.02 13.67 -0.70
C ARG A 460 -1.64 13.23 -0.19
N ILE A 461 -0.92 12.39 -0.95
CA ILE A 461 0.40 11.89 -0.56
C ILE A 461 1.45 13.01 -0.63
N TYR A 462 1.41 13.84 -1.68
CA TYR A 462 2.33 14.97 -1.82
C TYR A 462 2.09 16.01 -0.73
N VAL A 463 0.82 16.31 -0.42
CA VAL A 463 0.48 17.26 0.65
C VAL A 463 0.91 16.73 2.02
N ALA A 464 0.63 15.45 2.32
CA ALA A 464 1.06 14.83 3.56
C ALA A 464 2.60 14.80 3.67
N PHE A 465 3.32 14.51 2.58
CA PHE A 465 4.79 14.58 2.54
C PHE A 465 5.30 16.00 2.85
N ALA A 466 4.76 17.02 2.18
CA ALA A 466 5.17 18.40 2.38
C ALA A 466 4.91 18.87 3.82
N LEU A 467 3.74 18.56 4.37
CA LEU A 467 3.39 18.91 5.75
C LEU A 467 4.27 18.20 6.77
N LEU A 468 4.53 16.90 6.60
CA LEU A 468 5.45 16.17 7.46
C LEU A 468 6.84 16.79 7.43
N TRP A 469 7.33 17.12 6.23
CA TRP A 469 8.63 17.76 6.07
C TRP A 469 8.70 19.10 6.81
N VAL A 470 7.68 19.96 6.66
CA VAL A 470 7.59 21.24 7.38
C VAL A 470 7.58 21.04 8.89
N VAL A 471 6.78 20.10 9.40
CA VAL A 471 6.70 19.80 10.84
C VAL A 471 8.07 19.34 11.38
N LEU A 472 8.76 18.45 10.67
CA LEU A 472 10.08 17.98 11.07
C LEU A 472 11.14 19.08 11.00
N GLN A 473 11.05 20.00 10.04
CA GLN A 473 11.95 21.15 9.94
C GLN A 473 11.74 22.15 11.09
N ILE A 474 10.48 22.44 11.44
CA ILE A 474 10.16 23.30 12.58
C ILE A 474 10.69 22.66 13.86
N ASN A 475 10.43 21.36 14.05
CA ASN A 475 10.93 20.61 15.20
C ASN A 475 12.45 20.71 15.34
N LYS A 476 13.18 20.48 14.23
CA LYS A 476 14.63 20.62 14.17
C LYS A 476 15.10 21.99 14.67
N ARG A 477 14.47 23.09 14.22
CA ARG A 477 14.84 24.45 14.63
C ARG A 477 14.57 24.70 16.12
N ILE A 478 13.44 24.20 16.64
CA ILE A 478 13.08 24.33 18.06
C ILE A 478 14.11 23.60 18.93
N THR A 479 14.38 22.33 18.64
CA THR A 479 15.32 21.51 19.44
C THR A 479 16.75 22.06 19.40
N GLN A 480 17.19 22.60 18.24
CA GLN A 480 18.50 23.25 18.15
C GLN A 480 18.59 24.51 19.02
N THR A 481 17.51 25.28 19.12
CA THR A 481 17.46 26.49 19.96
C THR A 481 17.47 26.14 21.44
N GLU A 482 16.70 25.13 21.85
CA GLU A 482 16.68 24.62 23.23
C GLU A 482 18.05 24.10 23.66
N GLY A 483 18.73 23.33 22.78
CA GLY A 483 20.08 22.83 23.06
C GLY A 483 21.12 23.93 23.25
N ARG A 484 21.06 25.01 22.45
CA ARG A 484 21.95 26.17 22.62
C ARG A 484 21.71 26.92 23.92
N ARG A 485 20.44 27.09 24.33
CA ARG A 485 20.08 27.74 25.60
C ARG A 485 20.63 26.96 26.80
N LEU A 486 20.48 25.63 26.78
CA LEU A 486 21.00 24.78 27.84
C LEU A 486 22.53 24.85 27.95
N ALA A 487 23.24 24.82 26.82
CA ALA A 487 24.70 24.96 26.79
C ALA A 487 25.16 26.30 27.41
N MET A 488 24.53 27.42 27.03
CA MET A 488 24.84 28.73 27.62
C MET A 488 24.57 28.77 29.13
N THR A 489 23.44 28.21 29.60
CA THR A 489 23.15 28.19 31.04
C THR A 489 24.14 27.34 31.85
N MET A 490 24.66 26.26 31.27
CA MET A 490 25.67 25.43 31.93
C MET A 490 27.03 26.13 31.97
N GLU A 491 27.39 26.88 30.94
CA GLU A 491 28.61 27.68 30.91
C GLU A 491 28.56 28.84 31.92
N THR A 492 27.43 29.54 32.03
CA THR A 492 27.23 30.59 33.05
C THR A 492 27.20 30.03 34.46
N ALA A 493 26.73 28.79 34.68
CA ALA A 493 26.72 28.17 36.00
C ALA A 493 28.08 27.59 36.42
N ALA A 494 29.02 27.41 35.47
CA ALA A 494 30.37 26.92 35.72
C ALA A 494 31.38 28.04 36.00
N GLN A 495 31.04 29.29 35.63
CA GLN A 495 31.76 30.51 35.97
C GLN A 495 31.31 31.01 37.34
#